data_AF-A0A7X7XLH4-F1
#
_entry.id   AF-A0A7X7XLH4-F1
#
_cell.length_a   1.000
_cell.length_b   1.000
_cell.length_c   1.000
_cell.angle_alpha   90.00
_cell.angle_beta   90.00
_cell.angle_gamma   90.00
#
_symmetry.space_group_name_H-M   'P 1'
#
loop_
_entity.id
_entity.type
_entity.pdbx_description
1 polymer ?
#
loop_
_entity_poly.entity_id
_entity_poly.type
_entity_poly.pdbx_seq_one_letter_code
_entity_poly.pdbx_strand_id
1 'polypeptide(L)'
;MDTTTADLLAQACHHLEGACRGWLDQDDPTAWELFTLHEVVELQHALLRRADLDHLDPTPAQPAETALLAAADLLHQAAAQTTRDADALDLTSYELRLRRLAEHR
;
A
#
# COMPACT_ATOMS: atom_id res chain seq x y z
N MET A 1 6.31 -7.03 -16.35
CA MET A 1 5.65 -7.67 -15.22
C MET A 1 4.56 -8.58 -15.78
N ASP A 2 4.19 -9.68 -15.13
CA ASP A 2 3.02 -10.46 -15.53
C ASP A 2 1.72 -9.84 -15.01
N THR A 3 0.59 -10.28 -15.55
CA THR A 3 -0.73 -9.76 -15.20
C THR A 3 -1.07 -10.02 -13.74
N THR A 4 -0.74 -11.20 -13.20
CA THR A 4 -1.02 -11.56 -11.80
C THR A 4 -0.32 -10.63 -10.82
N THR A 5 0.96 -10.32 -11.06
CA THR A 5 1.69 -9.37 -10.22
C THR A 5 1.10 -7.96 -10.36
N ALA A 6 0.73 -7.53 -11.58
CA ALA A 6 0.07 -6.24 -11.79
C ALA A 6 -1.25 -6.12 -10.99
N ASP A 7 -2.10 -7.15 -11.06
CA ASP A 7 -3.38 -7.20 -10.35
C ASP A 7 -3.19 -7.19 -8.82
N LEU A 8 -2.14 -7.83 -8.30
CA LEU A 8 -1.81 -7.79 -6.87
C LEU A 8 -1.35 -6.39 -6.44
N LEU A 9 -0.52 -5.70 -7.24
CA LEU A 9 -0.10 -4.33 -6.94
C LEU A 9 -1.28 -3.34 -7.02
N ALA A 10 -2.19 -3.52 -7.98
CA ALA A 10 -3.41 -2.73 -8.11
C ALA A 10 -4.32 -2.88 -6.87
N GLN A 11 -4.55 -4.12 -6.42
CA GLN A 11 -5.30 -4.40 -5.19
C GLN A 11 -4.64 -3.81 -3.95
N ALA A 12 -3.31 -3.87 -3.84
CA ALA A 12 -2.58 -3.23 -2.74
C ALA A 12 -2.81 -1.71 -2.75
N CYS A 13 -2.75 -1.06 -3.91
CA CYS A 13 -3.03 0.37 -4.06
C CYS A 13 -4.45 0.75 -3.62
N HIS A 14 -5.46 -0.09 -3.93
CA HIS A 14 -6.84 0.12 -3.47
C HIS A 14 -6.99 0.04 -1.94
N HIS A 15 -6.31 -0.89 -1.27
CA HIS A 15 -6.30 -0.89 0.19
C HIS A 15 -5.63 0.36 0.76
N LEU A 16 -4.48 0.79 0.21
CA LEU A 16 -3.83 2.03 0.63
C LEU A 16 -4.72 3.27 0.40
N GLU A 17 -5.49 3.32 -0.68
CA GLU A 17 -6.49 4.38 -0.93
C GLU A 17 -7.58 4.43 0.14
N GLY A 18 -8.09 3.25 0.55
CA GLY A 18 -9.05 3.13 1.64
C GLY A 18 -8.48 3.61 2.99
N ALA A 19 -7.19 3.34 3.25
CA ALA A 19 -6.50 3.84 4.44
C ALA A 19 -6.33 5.37 4.39
N CYS A 20 -5.86 5.92 3.27
CA CYS A 20 -5.70 7.36 3.04
C CYS A 20 -6.98 8.14 3.34
N ARG A 21 -8.13 7.67 2.83
CA ARG A 21 -9.44 8.29 3.12
C ARG A 21 -9.81 8.20 4.59
N GLY A 22 -9.58 7.05 5.22
CA GLY A 22 -9.81 6.87 6.66
C GLY A 22 -9.03 7.82 7.58
N TRP A 23 -7.90 8.37 7.12
CA TRP A 23 -7.18 9.45 7.81
C TRP A 23 -7.61 10.86 7.37
N LEU A 24 -7.87 11.07 6.08
CA LEU A 24 -8.32 12.37 5.56
C LEU A 24 -9.71 12.79 6.06
N ASP A 25 -10.55 11.81 6.43
CA ASP A 25 -11.86 12.02 7.04
C ASP A 25 -11.79 12.29 8.58
N GLN A 26 -10.60 12.40 9.17
CA GLN A 26 -10.41 12.73 10.60
C GLN A 26 -10.31 14.25 10.83
N ASP A 27 -11.02 14.77 11.84
CA ASP A 27 -11.00 16.20 12.19
C ASP A 27 -9.68 16.70 12.81
N ASP A 28 -8.95 15.84 13.54
CA ASP A 28 -7.71 16.18 14.27
C ASP A 28 -6.74 14.97 14.28
N PRO A 29 -6.09 14.65 13.15
CA PRO A 29 -5.19 13.52 13.04
C PRO A 29 -3.90 13.74 13.84
N THR A 30 -3.43 12.71 14.55
CA THR A 30 -2.18 12.81 15.30
C THR A 30 -0.97 13.01 14.39
N ALA A 31 0.14 13.54 14.93
CA ALA A 31 1.39 13.67 14.17
C ALA A 31 1.90 12.33 13.62
N TRP A 32 1.59 11.21 14.30
CA TRP A 32 1.88 9.86 13.81
C TRP A 32 0.97 9.45 12.64
N GLU A 33 -0.31 9.78 12.68
CA GLU A 33 -1.24 9.51 11.57
C GLU A 33 -0.91 10.37 10.33
N LEU A 34 -0.51 11.63 10.52
CA LEU A 34 -0.01 12.48 9.42
C LEU A 34 1.29 11.94 8.80
N PHE A 35 2.22 11.45 9.62
CA PHE A 35 3.42 10.76 9.14
C PHE A 35 3.06 9.49 8.36
N THR A 36 2.16 8.67 8.92
CA THR A 36 1.73 7.41 8.30
C THR A 36 1.02 7.67 6.96
N LEU A 37 0.14 8.67 6.90
CA LEU A 37 -0.51 9.10 5.66
C LEU A 37 0.51 9.48 4.58
N HIS A 38 1.54 10.27 4.93
CA HIS A 38 2.60 10.62 3.99
C HIS A 38 3.36 9.38 3.47
N GLU A 39 3.79 8.50 4.37
CA GLU A 39 4.50 7.25 4.04
C GLU A 39 3.66 6.35 3.11
N VAL A 40 2.34 6.28 3.34
CA VAL A 40 1.40 5.47 2.57
C VAL A 40 1.14 6.05 1.19
N VAL A 41 0.98 7.37 1.06
CA VAL A 41 0.82 8.05 -0.25
C VAL A 41 2.07 7.87 -1.12
N GLU A 42 3.27 7.99 -0.55
CA GLU A 42 4.52 7.72 -1.27
C GLU A 42 4.62 6.26 -1.75
N LEU A 43 4.22 5.29 -0.91
CA LEU A 43 4.14 3.88 -1.30
C LEU A 43 3.10 3.64 -2.39
N GLN A 44 1.89 4.17 -2.25
CA GLN A 44 0.80 4.04 -3.23
C GLN A 44 1.25 4.57 -4.60
N HIS A 45 1.88 5.74 -4.67
CA HIS A 45 2.44 6.27 -5.92
C HIS A 45 3.56 5.40 -6.52
N ALA A 46 4.40 4.78 -5.69
CA ALA A 46 5.44 3.87 -6.16
C ALA A 46 4.83 2.57 -6.73
N LEU A 47 3.78 2.04 -6.11
CA LEU A 47 3.06 0.86 -6.55
C LEU A 47 2.24 1.12 -7.82
N LEU A 48 1.56 2.27 -7.94
CA LEU A 48 0.84 2.69 -9.15
C LEU A 48 1.73 2.69 -10.40
N ARG A 49 2.91 3.33 -10.29
CA ARG A 49 3.90 3.35 -11.38
C ARG A 49 4.44 1.97 -11.73
N ARG A 50 4.45 1.02 -10.79
CA ARG A 50 4.84 -0.38 -11.05
C ARG A 50 3.70 -1.16 -11.71
N ALA A 51 2.46 -0.92 -11.31
CA ALA A 51 1.25 -1.52 -11.84
C ALA A 51 0.86 -1.03 -13.25
N ASP A 52 1.56 -0.02 -13.79
CA ASP A 52 1.22 0.68 -15.04
C ASP A 52 -0.17 1.34 -14.99
N LEU A 53 -0.49 1.94 -13.83
CA LEU A 53 -1.76 2.59 -13.54
C LEU A 53 -1.57 4.12 -13.36
N ASP A 54 -2.30 4.90 -14.16
CA ASP A 54 -2.32 6.36 -14.07
C ASP A 54 -3.14 6.89 -12.87
N HIS A 55 -4.13 6.12 -12.40
CA HIS A 55 -5.04 6.50 -11.32
C HIS A 55 -5.68 5.26 -10.65
N LEU A 56 -6.36 5.48 -9.53
CA LEU A 56 -7.24 4.50 -8.88
C LEU A 56 -8.70 4.97 -8.97
N ASP A 57 -9.62 4.02 -9.05
CA ASP A 57 -11.01 4.28 -8.72
C ASP A 57 -11.16 4.63 -7.23
N PRO A 58 -12.06 5.56 -6.86
CA PRO A 58 -12.34 5.92 -5.47
C PRO A 58 -12.74 4.69 -4.63
N THR A 59 -11.87 4.30 -3.70
CA THR A 59 -12.14 3.18 -2.79
C THR A 59 -12.86 3.70 -1.54
N PRO A 60 -13.82 3.00 -0.93
CA PRO A 60 -14.38 3.41 0.35
C PRO A 60 -13.31 3.41 1.45
N ALA A 61 -13.46 4.31 2.43
CA ALA A 61 -12.59 4.39 3.59
C ALA A 61 -12.55 3.05 4.36
N GLN A 62 -11.36 2.66 4.82
CA GLN A 62 -11.10 1.42 5.55
C GLN A 62 -10.33 1.72 6.84
N PRO A 63 -10.47 0.89 7.89
CA PRO A 63 -9.60 0.97 9.05
C PRO A 63 -8.14 0.82 8.62
N ALA A 64 -7.33 1.84 8.89
CA ALA A 64 -5.96 1.94 8.39
C ALA A 64 -5.13 0.68 8.62
N GLU A 65 -5.07 0.17 9.86
CA GLU A 65 -4.33 -1.05 10.23
C GLU A 65 -4.71 -2.26 9.34
N THR A 66 -6.02 -2.52 9.19
CA THR A 66 -6.53 -3.62 8.36
C THR A 66 -6.13 -3.45 6.89
N ALA A 67 -6.21 -2.23 6.36
CA ALA A 67 -5.83 -1.92 4.99
C ALA A 67 -4.31 -2.01 4.76
N LEU A 68 -3.48 -1.56 5.70
CA LEU A 68 -2.02 -1.68 5.65
C LEU A 68 -1.59 -3.15 5.65
N LEU A 69 -2.20 -3.98 6.50
CA LEU A 69 -1.91 -5.42 6.57
C LEU A 69 -2.37 -6.15 5.29
N ALA A 70 -3.57 -5.85 4.78
CA ALA A 70 -4.05 -6.42 3.52
C ALA A 70 -3.14 -6.04 2.33
N ALA A 71 -2.72 -4.78 2.24
CA ALA A 71 -1.75 -4.33 1.24
C ALA A 71 -0.39 -5.03 1.41
N ALA A 72 0.11 -5.19 2.65
CA ALA A 72 1.35 -5.93 2.91
C ALA A 72 1.27 -7.39 2.45
N ASP A 73 0.17 -8.09 2.74
CA ASP A 73 0.00 -9.49 2.33
C ASP A 73 -0.12 -9.66 0.80
N LEU A 74 -0.63 -8.66 0.09
CA LEU A 74 -0.62 -8.61 -1.38
C LEU A 74 0.79 -8.34 -1.94
N LEU A 75 1.55 -7.44 -1.32
CA LEU A 75 2.96 -7.20 -1.69
C LEU A 75 3.84 -8.42 -1.44
N HIS A 76 3.58 -9.17 -0.36
CA HIS A 76 4.24 -10.44 -0.08
C HIS A 76 4.01 -11.46 -1.21
N GLN A 77 2.75 -11.61 -1.65
CA GLN A 77 2.39 -12.48 -2.76
C GLN A 77 3.03 -12.02 -4.08
N ALA A 78 3.06 -10.71 -4.35
CA ALA A 78 3.70 -10.14 -5.53
C ALA A 78 5.23 -10.35 -5.53
N ALA A 79 5.88 -10.19 -4.37
CA ALA A 79 7.31 -10.46 -4.20
C ALA A 79 7.66 -11.94 -4.39
N ALA A 80 6.77 -12.87 -3.98
CA ALA A 80 6.95 -14.31 -4.19
C ALA A 80 6.71 -14.76 -5.66
N GLN A 81 6.00 -13.95 -6.46
CA GLN A 81 5.69 -14.25 -7.86
C GLN A 81 6.64 -13.59 -8.86
N THR A 82 7.24 -12.44 -8.51
CA THR A 82 8.16 -11.75 -9.43
C THR A 82 9.47 -12.53 -9.62
N THR A 83 9.89 -12.65 -10.87
CA THR A 83 11.11 -13.39 -11.27
C THR A 83 12.37 -12.51 -11.29
N ARG A 84 12.30 -11.29 -10.75
CA ARG A 84 13.38 -10.29 -10.78
C ARG A 84 13.73 -9.90 -9.35
N ASP A 85 14.90 -10.34 -8.89
CA ASP A 85 15.37 -10.17 -7.50
C ASP A 85 15.29 -8.72 -6.98
N ALA A 86 15.60 -7.74 -7.83
CA ALA A 86 15.51 -6.32 -7.48
C ALA A 86 14.05 -5.88 -7.23
N ASP A 87 13.12 -6.30 -8.08
CA ASP A 87 11.69 -5.99 -7.91
C ASP A 87 11.16 -6.68 -6.64
N ALA A 88 11.58 -7.93 -6.37
CA ALA A 88 11.21 -8.68 -5.16
C ALA A 88 11.71 -8.01 -3.87
N LEU A 89 12.96 -7.52 -3.87
CA LEU A 89 13.57 -6.85 -2.72
C LEU A 89 12.84 -5.55 -2.38
N ASP A 90 12.48 -4.76 -3.39
CA ASP A 90 11.71 -3.53 -3.19
C ASP A 90 10.29 -3.82 -2.68
N LEU A 91 9.60 -4.82 -3.24
CA LEU A 91 8.25 -5.21 -2.78
C LEU A 91 8.26 -5.73 -1.34
N THR A 92 9.25 -6.55 -0.97
CA THR A 92 9.47 -6.99 0.43
C THR A 92 9.80 -5.81 1.35
N SER A 93 10.56 -4.83 0.86
CA SER A 93 10.87 -3.62 1.64
C SER A 93 9.63 -2.76 1.90
N TYR A 94 8.73 -2.67 0.91
CA TYR A 94 7.43 -2.01 1.04
C TYR A 94 6.49 -2.79 1.97
N GLU A 95 6.41 -4.12 1.86
CA GLU A 95 5.68 -4.99 2.80
C GLU A 95 6.08 -4.70 4.25
N LEU A 96 7.38 -4.78 4.55
CA LEU A 96 7.90 -4.57 5.91
C LEU A 96 7.64 -3.14 6.43
N ARG A 97 7.64 -2.12 5.55
CA ARG A 97 7.27 -0.74 5.89
C ARG A 97 5.79 -0.65 6.29
N LEU A 98 4.89 -1.26 5.51
CA LEU A 98 3.45 -1.29 5.83
C LEU A 98 3.14 -2.02 7.14
N ARG A 99 3.76 -3.19 7.39
CA ARG A 99 3.57 -3.93 8.65
C ARG A 99 3.98 -3.10 9.87
N ARG A 100 5.14 -2.43 9.84
CA ARG A 100 5.58 -1.53 10.91
C ARG A 100 4.66 -0.33 11.13
N LEU A 101 4.11 0.25 10.06
CA LEU A 101 3.16 1.35 10.17
C LEU A 101 1.82 0.88 10.81
N ALA A 102 1.42 -0.36 10.58
CA ALA A 102 0.25 -0.96 11.22
C ALA A 102 0.47 -1.26 12.72
N GLU A 103 1.68 -1.71 13.11
CA GLU A 103 2.04 -2.08 14.49
C GLU A 103 2.13 -0.89 15.47
N HIS A 104 2.30 0.34 14.97
CA HIS A 104 2.63 1.52 15.77
C HIS A 104 1.42 2.43 16.11
N ARG A 105 0.23 1.85 16.32
CA ARG A 105 -1.00 2.61 16.63
C ARG A 105 -1.41 2.58 18.11
#